data_AF-A0A1Z8A697-F1
#
_entry.id   AF-A0A1Z8A697-F1
#
_cell.length_a   1.000
_cell.length_b   1.000
_cell.length_c   1.000
_cell.angle_alpha   90.00
_cell.angle_beta   90.00
_cell.angle_gamma   90.00
#
_symmetry.space_group_name_H-M   'P 1'
#
loop_
_entity.id
_entity.type
_entity.pdbx_description
1 polymer ?
#
loop_
_entity_poly.entity_id
_entity_poly.type
_entity_poly.pdbx_seq_one_letter_code
_entity_poly.pdbx_strand_id
1 'polypeptide(L)'
;MYDHQEIRELLIDTCHSNDLAVQFFEEKLGDKELLELLVRIAIDEEDYGGDAPMAAGDYIFKYPVEWLEKYEESFVDILKREHSAVRPENIAMALAKIKSPAAKTLIEREIKALEYGPRCEKIKIALELYNEQKSK
;
A
#
# COMPACT_ATOMS: atom_id res chain seq x y z
N MET A 1 -12.41 17.66 -1.97
CA MET A 1 -11.16 17.79 -1.20
C MET A 1 -11.38 17.32 0.22
N TYR A 2 -10.75 16.21 0.58
CA TYR A 2 -10.75 15.64 1.92
C TYR A 2 -9.85 16.42 2.87
N ASP A 3 -10.22 16.49 4.15
CA ASP A 3 -9.33 16.98 5.19
C ASP A 3 -8.29 15.89 5.55
N HIS A 4 -7.02 16.29 5.63
CA HIS A 4 -5.93 15.35 5.87
C HIS A 4 -6.01 14.73 7.27
N GLN A 5 -6.34 15.52 8.29
CA GLN A 5 -6.38 15.05 9.67
C GLN A 5 -7.58 14.12 9.88
N GLU A 6 -8.75 14.47 9.33
CA GLU A 6 -9.94 13.62 9.41
C GLU A 6 -9.70 12.24 8.77
N ILE A 7 -9.05 12.18 7.60
CA ILE A 7 -8.75 10.90 6.94
C ILE A 7 -7.72 10.10 7.74
N ARG A 8 -6.73 10.74 8.39
CA ARG A 8 -5.79 10.03 9.26
C ARG A 8 -6.49 9.42 10.48
N GLU A 9 -7.42 10.14 11.09
CA GLU A 9 -8.20 9.63 12.23
C GLU A 9 -9.08 8.45 11.80
N LEU A 10 -9.76 8.55 10.65
CA LEU A 10 -10.52 7.43 10.08
C LEU A 10 -9.64 6.22 9.80
N LEU A 11 -8.43 6.41 9.26
CA LEU A 11 -7.48 5.32 9.04
C LEU A 11 -7.07 4.63 10.35
N ILE A 12 -6.79 5.41 11.41
CA ILE A 12 -6.49 4.87 12.74
C ILE A 12 -7.68 4.08 13.28
N ASP A 13 -8.90 4.59 13.09
CA ASP A 13 -10.13 3.90 13.51
C ASP A 13 -10.31 2.53 12.82
N THR A 14 -9.84 2.36 11.57
CA THR A 14 -9.85 1.04 10.91
C THR A 14 -8.99 0.01 11.63
N CYS A 15 -7.92 0.44 12.29
CA CYS A 15 -7.05 -0.42 13.09
C CYS A 15 -7.69 -0.84 14.42
N HIS A 16 -8.74 -0.13 14.85
CA HIS A 16 -9.51 -0.41 16.05
C HIS A 16 -10.86 -1.09 15.75
N SER A 17 -10.98 -1.74 14.58
CA SER A 17 -12.18 -2.47 14.16
C SER A 17 -13.44 -1.59 14.12
N ASN A 18 -13.30 -0.31 13.75
CA ASN A 18 -14.44 0.55 13.49
C ASN A 18 -15.03 0.24 12.11
N ASP A 19 -16.13 -0.52 12.08
CA ASP A 19 -16.79 -0.96 10.84
C ASP A 19 -17.22 0.21 9.94
N LEU A 20 -17.60 1.36 10.51
CA LEU A 20 -18.00 2.54 9.73
C LEU A 20 -16.79 3.16 9.01
N ALA A 21 -15.64 3.20 9.68
CA ALA A 21 -14.40 3.68 9.07
C ALA A 21 -13.93 2.72 7.96
N VAL A 22 -14.02 1.40 8.20
CA VAL A 22 -13.72 0.40 7.16
C VAL A 22 -14.64 0.57 5.96
N GLN A 23 -15.95 0.65 6.19
CA GLN A 23 -16.96 0.82 5.14
C GLN A 23 -16.71 2.09 4.33
N PHE A 24 -16.34 3.20 4.98
CA PHE A 24 -16.02 4.45 4.30
C PHE A 24 -14.93 4.26 3.23
N PHE A 25 -13.82 3.59 3.55
CA PHE A 25 -12.75 3.37 2.58
C PHE A 25 -13.13 2.34 1.50
N GLU A 26 -13.89 1.31 1.85
CA GLU A 26 -14.32 0.28 0.89
C GLU A 26 -15.30 0.83 -0.15
N GLU A 27 -16.21 1.72 0.24
CA GLU A 27 -17.14 2.40 -0.68
C GLU A 27 -16.45 3.44 -1.58
N LYS A 28 -15.23 3.84 -1.27
CA LYS A 28 -14.47 4.91 -1.96
C LYS A 28 -13.27 4.42 -2.78
N LEU A 29 -13.17 3.11 -3.05
CA LEU A 29 -12.12 2.55 -3.93
C LEU A 29 -12.16 3.06 -5.39
N GLY A 30 -13.16 3.85 -5.76
CA GLY A 30 -13.28 4.57 -7.03
C GLY A 30 -13.04 6.09 -6.92
N ASP A 31 -12.47 6.58 -5.83
CA ASP A 31 -12.23 8.01 -5.60
C ASP A 31 -10.74 8.37 -5.77
N LYS A 32 -10.42 9.13 -6.84
CA LYS A 32 -9.04 9.55 -7.13
C LYS A 32 -8.48 10.53 -6.11
N GLU A 33 -9.30 11.43 -5.58
CA GLU A 33 -8.85 12.42 -4.58
C GLU A 33 -8.47 11.68 -3.29
N LEU A 34 -9.26 10.67 -2.91
CA LEU A 34 -8.94 9.85 -1.74
C LEU A 34 -7.66 9.04 -1.96
N LEU A 35 -7.48 8.42 -3.13
CA LEU A 35 -6.24 7.69 -3.44
C LEU A 35 -5.01 8.60 -3.32
N GLU A 36 -5.05 9.80 -3.88
CA GLU A 36 -3.93 10.75 -3.80
C GLU A 36 -3.58 11.09 -2.34
N LEU A 37 -4.59 11.31 -1.51
CA LEU A 37 -4.41 11.57 -0.09
C LEU A 37 -3.86 10.35 0.66
N LEU A 38 -4.35 9.14 0.37
CA LEU A 38 -3.84 7.89 0.96
C LEU A 38 -2.36 7.68 0.62
N VAL A 39 -1.96 7.94 -0.63
CA VAL A 39 -0.54 7.84 -1.04
C VAL A 39 0.30 8.86 -0.27
N ARG A 40 -0.16 10.11 -0.13
CA ARG A 40 0.55 11.12 0.68
C ARG A 40 0.72 10.68 2.14
N ILE A 41 -0.35 10.15 2.76
CA ILE A 41 -0.31 9.64 4.13
C ILE A 41 0.64 8.43 4.24
N ALA A 42 0.68 7.55 3.25
CA ALA A 42 1.57 6.40 3.22
C ALA A 42 3.06 6.81 3.07
N ILE A 43 3.36 7.84 2.28
CA ILE A 43 4.73 8.38 2.19
C ILE A 43 5.14 9.00 3.53
N ASP A 44 4.18 9.55 4.28
CA ASP A 44 4.35 10.15 5.60
C ASP A 44 5.47 11.21 5.61
N GLU A 45 5.45 12.14 4.64
CA GLU A 45 6.48 13.17 4.47
C GLU A 45 6.68 14.05 5.72
N GLU A 46 5.63 14.20 6.52
CA GLU A 46 5.63 14.99 7.74
C GLU A 46 6.02 14.16 8.99
N ASP A 47 6.42 12.90 8.80
CA ASP A 47 6.93 11.97 9.83
C ASP A 47 6.00 11.84 11.05
N TYR A 48 4.69 11.82 10.80
CA TYR A 48 3.70 11.64 11.86
C TYR A 48 3.81 10.24 12.50
N GLY A 49 4.23 9.24 11.72
CA GLY A 49 4.27 7.84 12.09
C GLY A 49 2.90 7.25 12.41
N GLY A 50 2.92 6.14 13.15
CA GLY A 50 1.74 5.51 13.73
C GLY A 50 0.91 4.67 12.75
N ASP A 51 -0.36 4.46 13.10
CA ASP A 51 -1.23 3.50 12.42
C ASP A 51 -1.80 4.03 11.10
N ALA A 52 -1.88 5.35 10.89
CA ALA A 52 -2.46 5.91 9.68
C ALA A 52 -1.66 5.57 8.39
N PRO A 53 -0.33 5.76 8.30
CA PRO A 53 0.44 5.33 7.13
C PRO A 53 0.33 3.82 6.88
N MET A 54 0.36 3.03 7.96
CA MET A 54 0.18 1.58 7.90
C MET A 54 -1.16 1.20 7.27
N ALA A 55 -2.26 1.74 7.80
CA ALA A 55 -3.62 1.50 7.33
C ALA A 55 -3.85 2.03 5.91
N ALA A 56 -3.24 3.15 5.53
CA ALA A 56 -3.33 3.67 4.16
C ALA A 56 -2.86 2.62 3.14
N GLY A 57 -1.77 1.90 3.45
CA GLY A 57 -1.28 0.78 2.66
C GLY A 57 -2.33 -0.32 2.45
N ASP A 58 -3.14 -0.65 3.46
CA ASP A 58 -4.18 -1.70 3.37
C ASP A 58 -5.27 -1.38 2.34
N TYR A 59 -5.44 -0.12 1.96
CA TYR A 59 -6.43 0.31 0.97
C TYR A 59 -5.83 0.64 -0.40
N ILE A 60 -4.62 1.19 -0.48
CA ILE A 60 -4.00 1.66 -1.74
C ILE A 60 -4.03 0.57 -2.83
N PHE A 61 -3.56 -0.65 -2.56
CA PHE A 61 -3.46 -1.69 -3.59
C PHE A 61 -4.83 -2.16 -4.16
N LYS A 62 -5.94 -1.81 -3.47
CA LYS A 62 -7.30 -2.16 -3.91
C LYS A 62 -7.80 -1.26 -5.05
N TYR A 63 -7.23 -0.06 -5.24
CA TYR A 63 -7.61 0.87 -6.31
C TYR A 63 -7.25 0.38 -7.72
N PRO A 64 -7.90 0.91 -8.79
CA PRO A 64 -7.64 0.50 -10.17
C PRO A 64 -6.17 0.63 -10.61
N VAL A 65 -5.72 -0.27 -11.49
CA VAL A 65 -4.32 -0.37 -11.95
C VAL A 65 -3.85 0.95 -12.56
N GLU A 66 -4.67 1.49 -13.47
CA GLU A 66 -4.41 2.71 -14.22
C GLU A 66 -4.24 3.96 -13.35
N TRP A 67 -4.67 3.92 -12.08
CA TRP A 67 -4.49 5.04 -11.16
C TRP A 67 -3.26 4.84 -10.27
N LEU A 68 -2.93 3.58 -9.96
CA LEU A 68 -1.76 3.22 -9.19
C LEU A 68 -0.46 3.45 -9.97
N GLU A 69 -0.48 3.31 -11.30
CA GLU A 69 0.69 3.57 -12.17
C GLU A 69 1.29 4.96 -11.95
N LYS A 70 0.47 5.99 -11.71
CA LYS A 70 0.93 7.37 -11.41
C LYS A 70 1.86 7.43 -10.20
N TYR A 71 1.74 6.50 -9.25
CA TYR A 71 2.42 6.51 -7.97
C TYR A 71 3.53 5.46 -7.87
N GLU A 72 3.93 4.85 -8.99
CA GLU A 72 4.95 3.80 -9.02
C GLU A 72 6.25 4.22 -8.31
N GLU A 73 6.78 5.40 -8.62
CA GLU A 73 8.02 5.90 -8.02
C GLU A 73 7.90 6.03 -6.50
N SER A 74 6.78 6.57 -6.01
CA SER A 74 6.51 6.67 -4.58
C SER A 74 6.46 5.31 -3.90
N PHE A 75 5.84 4.32 -4.53
CA PHE A 75 5.77 2.95 -4.00
C PHE A 75 7.14 2.27 -3.97
N VAL A 76 7.94 2.47 -5.02
CA VAL A 76 9.33 1.99 -5.08
C VAL A 76 10.16 2.61 -3.95
N ASP A 77 10.01 3.92 -3.72
CA ASP A 77 10.73 4.61 -2.66
C ASP A 77 10.31 4.14 -1.28
N ILE A 78 9.01 3.92 -1.04
CA ILE A 78 8.51 3.34 0.21
C ILE A 78 9.15 1.98 0.48
N LEU A 79 9.23 1.08 -0.51
CA LEU A 79 9.89 -0.21 -0.32
C LEU A 79 11.40 -0.08 -0.09
N LYS A 80 12.07 0.89 -0.71
CA LYS A 80 13.52 1.07 -0.55
C LYS A 80 13.92 1.61 0.83
N ARG A 81 13.02 2.29 1.54
CA ARG A 81 13.30 2.85 2.87
C ARG A 81 13.55 1.74 3.89
N GLU A 82 14.58 1.93 4.72
CA GLU A 82 14.91 1.02 5.83
C GLU A 82 13.83 1.06 6.92
N HIS A 83 13.22 2.23 7.11
CA HIS A 83 12.15 2.46 8.07
C HIS A 83 10.97 3.12 7.36
N SER A 84 9.94 2.33 7.08
CA SER A 84 8.64 2.81 6.61
C SER A 84 7.58 2.44 7.63
N ALA A 85 6.71 3.39 7.97
CA ALA A 85 5.52 3.13 8.77
C ALA A 85 4.48 2.28 8.00
N VAL A 86 4.59 2.22 6.67
CA VAL A 86 3.72 1.40 5.83
C VAL A 86 4.20 -0.04 5.81
N ARG A 87 3.25 -0.98 5.88
CA ARG A 87 3.49 -2.41 5.64
C ARG A 87 4.02 -2.64 4.21
N PRO A 88 5.29 -3.07 4.04
CA PRO A 88 5.89 -3.37 2.73
C PRO A 88 5.06 -4.34 1.89
N GLU A 89 4.38 -5.29 2.53
CA GLU A 89 3.56 -6.27 1.84
C GLU A 89 2.41 -5.69 1.01
N ASN A 90 1.81 -4.58 1.44
CA ASN A 90 0.72 -3.96 0.67
C ASN A 90 1.26 -3.13 -0.50
N ILE A 91 2.39 -2.47 -0.30
CA ILE A 91 3.06 -1.71 -1.36
C ILE A 91 3.64 -2.66 -2.41
N ALA A 92 4.18 -3.80 -1.98
CA ALA A 92 4.57 -4.90 -2.86
C ALA A 92 3.39 -5.39 -3.72
N MET A 93 2.19 -5.55 -3.14
CA MET A 93 0.98 -5.89 -3.90
C MET A 93 0.62 -4.82 -4.93
N ALA A 94 0.70 -3.54 -4.58
CA ALA A 94 0.44 -2.44 -5.51
C ALA A 94 1.43 -2.45 -6.69
N LEU A 95 2.74 -2.57 -6.41
CA LEU A 95 3.80 -2.66 -7.43
C LEU A 95 3.66 -3.89 -8.32
N ALA A 96 3.32 -5.04 -7.73
CA ALA A 96 3.05 -6.26 -8.47
C ALA A 96 1.85 -6.11 -9.40
N LYS A 97 0.78 -5.49 -8.91
CA LYS A 97 -0.46 -5.24 -9.64
C LYS A 97 -0.24 -4.35 -10.87
N ILE A 98 0.59 -3.31 -10.77
CA ILE A 98 0.93 -2.40 -11.88
C ILE A 98 2.09 -2.88 -12.76
N LYS A 99 2.64 -4.08 -12.50
CA LYS A 99 3.78 -4.63 -13.26
C LYS A 99 5.01 -3.71 -13.27
N SER A 100 5.27 -3.00 -12.17
CA SER A 100 6.44 -2.14 -12.08
C SER A 100 7.71 -2.93 -12.42
N PRO A 101 8.59 -2.43 -13.31
CA PRO A 101 9.85 -3.09 -13.64
C PRO A 101 10.76 -3.32 -12.41
N ALA A 102 10.63 -2.45 -11.40
CA ALA A 102 11.36 -2.56 -10.15
C ALA A 102 10.73 -3.56 -9.15
N ALA A 103 9.46 -3.93 -9.34
CA ALA A 103 8.70 -4.73 -8.37
C ALA A 103 9.40 -6.03 -8.02
N LYS A 104 9.77 -6.83 -9.02
CA LYS A 104 10.29 -8.20 -8.80
C LYS A 104 11.49 -8.21 -7.85
N THR A 105 12.51 -7.41 -8.15
CA THR A 105 13.75 -7.38 -7.36
C THR A 105 13.49 -6.86 -5.94
N LEU A 106 12.61 -5.87 -5.78
CA LEU A 106 12.26 -5.34 -4.45
C LEU A 106 11.47 -6.36 -3.62
N ILE A 107 10.46 -7.00 -4.22
CA ILE A 107 9.65 -8.05 -3.59
C ILE A 107 10.52 -9.24 -3.16
N GLU A 108 11.42 -9.72 -4.03
CA GLU A 108 12.35 -10.79 -3.70
C GLU A 108 13.30 -10.42 -2.55
N ARG A 109 13.75 -9.16 -2.50
CA ARG A 109 14.57 -8.65 -1.39
C ARG A 109 13.79 -8.67 -0.08
N GLU A 110 12.53 -8.23 -0.07
CA GLU A 110 11.68 -8.25 1.13
C GLU A 110 11.40 -9.68 1.63
N ILE A 111 11.13 -10.61 0.71
CA ILE A 111 10.97 -12.04 1.04
C ILE A 111 12.22 -12.57 1.73
N LYS A 112 13.40 -12.24 1.19
CA LYS A 112 14.68 -12.67 1.76
C LYS A 112 14.93 -12.05 3.13
N ALA A 113 14.54 -10.79 3.34
CA ALA A 113 14.70 -10.10 4.62
C ALA A 113 13.78 -10.65 5.72
N LEU A 114 12.56 -11.07 5.37
CA LEU A 114 11.60 -11.63 6.32
C LEU A 114 11.83 -13.12 6.63
N GLU A 115 12.46 -13.86 5.71
CA GLU A 115 12.69 -15.32 5.73
C GLU A 115 11.40 -16.17 5.76
N TYR A 116 10.54 -16.02 6.78
CA TYR A 116 9.29 -16.77 6.96
C TYR A 116 8.22 -15.97 7.74
N GLY A 117 6.97 -16.47 7.76
CA GLY A 117 5.87 -15.90 8.53
C GLY A 117 4.79 -15.23 7.68
N PRO A 118 3.67 -14.81 8.28
CA PRO A 118 2.47 -14.38 7.56
C PRO A 118 2.71 -13.18 6.64
N ARG A 119 3.62 -12.27 7.01
CA ARG A 119 4.04 -11.14 6.17
C ARG A 119 4.83 -11.62 4.95
N CYS A 120 5.77 -12.55 5.14
CA CYS A 120 6.53 -13.16 4.05
C CYS A 120 5.60 -13.87 3.06
N GLU A 121 4.61 -14.63 3.55
CA GLU A 121 3.61 -15.29 2.69
C GLU A 121 2.79 -14.29 1.87
N LYS A 122 2.38 -13.16 2.45
CA LYS A 122 1.67 -12.12 1.69
C LYS A 122 2.54 -11.47 0.61
N ILE A 123 3.84 -11.30 0.85
CA ILE A 123 4.77 -10.80 -0.17
C ILE A 123 5.01 -11.84 -1.28
N LYS A 124 5.01 -13.14 -0.96
CA LYS A 124 5.06 -14.20 -1.98
C LYS A 124 3.84 -14.15 -2.91
N ILE A 125 2.65 -13.89 -2.38
CA ILE A 125 1.44 -13.67 -3.19
C ILE A 125 1.64 -12.48 -4.15
N ALA A 126 2.28 -11.39 -3.71
CA ALA A 126 2.63 -10.28 -4.61
C ALA A 126 3.58 -10.73 -5.73
N LEU A 127 4.57 -11.57 -5.43
CA LEU A 127 5.48 -12.13 -6.44
C LEU A 127 4.74 -13.03 -7.44
N GLU A 128 3.83 -13.87 -6.97
CA GLU A 128 2.97 -14.71 -7.81
C GLU A 128 2.11 -13.86 -8.74
N LEU A 129 1.41 -12.86 -8.21
CA LEU A 129 0.63 -11.89 -8.99
C LEU A 129 1.50 -11.20 -10.06
N TYR A 130 2.75 -10.85 -9.73
CA TYR A 130 3.69 -10.29 -10.68
C TYR A 130 4.10 -11.29 -11.78
N ASN A 131 4.13 -12.59 -11.51
CA ASN A 131 4.49 -13.59 -12.51
C ASN A 131 3.29 -14.05 -13.37
N GLU A 132 2.09 -14.16 -12.81
CA GLU A 132 0.92 -14.70 -13.53
C GLU A 132 0.52 -13.85 -14.74
N GLN A 133 0.62 -12.52 -14.65
CA GLN A 133 0.28 -11.66 -15.80
C GLN A 133 1.36 -11.63 -16.89
N LYS A 134 2.46 -12.41 -16.80
CA LYS A 134 3.41 -12.65 -17.91
C LYS A 134 2.97 -13.80 -18.84
N SER A 135 1.98 -14.58 -18.45
CA SER A 135 1.56 -15.79 -19.19
C SER A 135 0.48 -15.53 -20.25
N LYS A 136 0.35 -14.31 -20.77
CA LYS A 136 -0.57 -13.96 -21.86
C LYS A 136 0.13 -13.22 -22.97
#